data_AF-A0A845LEZ3-F1
#
_entry.id   AF-A0A845LEZ3-F1
#
_cell.length_a   1.000
_cell.length_b   1.000
_cell.length_c   1.000
_cell.angle_alpha   90.00
_cell.angle_beta   90.00
_cell.angle_gamma   90.00
#
_symmetry.space_group_name_H-M   'P 1'
#
loop_
_entity.id
_entity.type
_entity.pdbx_description
1 polymer ?
#
loop_
_entity_poly.entity_id
_entity_poly.type
_entity_poly.pdbx_seq_one_letter_code
_entity_poly.pdbx_strand_id
1 'polypeptide(L)'
;MKKGTIAKATAVLFVVGALFMAFSDAPAVKFMRYAGASIVSQSPEEDKQIEQLQEQIGNEMDKAIEEEVKKQSAENEPNLDSATEGAEQEGQKAPTPSKESIVSKYKGRLEALRGASYGQINSLLGQAKGEYLSYPQEQREEVKYQIALKYLRLARGAESAVDARFNAVAGEFEAELKRNGHATDVVDKARSQYKAEKRERMEYYISKAM
;
A
#
# COMPACT_ATOMS: atom_id res chain seq x y z
N MET A 1 -43.94 14.51 -5.88
CA MET A 1 -42.86 14.63 -4.88
C MET A 1 -41.91 13.45 -5.03
N LYS A 2 -40.69 13.65 -5.55
CA LYS A 2 -39.68 12.59 -5.71
C LYS A 2 -38.82 12.51 -4.44
N LYS A 3 -39.25 11.72 -3.45
CA LYS A 3 -38.45 11.35 -2.27
C LYS A 3 -37.96 9.91 -2.51
N GLY A 4 -36.72 9.71 -2.93
CA GLY A 4 -36.22 8.34 -3.15
C GLY A 4 -34.75 8.20 -3.55
N THR A 5 -34.09 9.27 -4.00
CA THR A 5 -32.73 9.16 -4.56
C THR A 5 -31.62 9.62 -3.60
N ILE A 6 -31.93 10.39 -2.55
CA ILE A 6 -30.92 11.03 -1.69
C ILE A 6 -30.34 10.05 -0.65
N ALA A 7 -31.11 9.05 -0.17
CA ALA A 7 -30.63 8.09 0.84
C ALA A 7 -29.54 7.13 0.33
N LYS A 8 -29.44 6.90 -0.98
CA LYS A 8 -28.53 5.91 -1.58
C LYS A 8 -27.07 6.36 -1.58
N ALA A 9 -26.81 7.67 -1.60
CA ALA A 9 -25.46 8.23 -1.63
C ALA A 9 -24.82 8.27 -0.23
N THR A 10 -25.61 8.62 0.80
CA THR A 10 -25.11 8.92 2.15
C THR A 10 -24.53 7.70 2.88
N ALA A 11 -25.07 6.50 2.65
CA ALA A 11 -24.60 5.29 3.32
C ALA A 11 -23.35 4.68 2.68
N VAL A 12 -23.19 4.80 1.34
CA VAL A 12 -21.95 4.39 0.66
C VAL A 12 -20.79 5.29 1.11
N LEU A 13 -21.02 6.60 1.18
CA LEU A 13 -20.08 7.59 1.73
C LEU A 13 -19.59 7.22 3.14
N PHE A 14 -20.45 6.65 3.99
CA PHE A 14 -20.11 6.24 5.36
C PHE A 14 -19.14 5.03 5.43
N VAL A 15 -19.33 4.01 4.56
CA VAL A 15 -18.43 2.84 4.49
C VAL A 15 -17.07 3.25 3.95
N VAL A 16 -17.05 4.12 2.94
CA VAL A 16 -15.84 4.75 2.41
C VAL A 16 -15.14 5.52 3.54
N GLY A 17 -15.83 6.39 4.28
CA GLY A 17 -15.23 7.22 5.33
C GLY A 17 -14.67 6.45 6.52
N ALA A 18 -15.35 5.39 6.94
CA ALA A 18 -14.85 4.50 7.99
C ALA A 18 -13.56 3.80 7.54
N LEU A 19 -13.47 3.37 6.27
CA LEU A 19 -12.24 2.80 5.71
C LEU A 19 -11.05 3.76 5.83
N PHE A 20 -11.28 5.07 5.73
CA PHE A 20 -10.21 6.07 5.74
C PHE A 20 -9.71 6.47 7.12
N MET A 21 -10.53 6.32 8.16
CA MET A 21 -10.06 6.49 9.53
C MET A 21 -9.08 5.38 9.98
N ALA A 22 -8.89 4.32 9.19
CA ALA A 22 -7.79 3.36 9.39
C ALA A 22 -6.41 3.98 9.21
N PHE A 23 -6.30 4.99 8.34
CA PHE A 23 -5.02 5.55 7.89
C PHE A 23 -4.59 6.78 8.69
N SER A 24 -5.45 7.27 9.58
CA SER A 24 -5.12 8.33 10.55
C SER A 24 -4.64 7.72 11.85
N ASP A 25 -3.55 8.22 12.44
CA ASP A 25 -3.14 8.01 13.84
C ASP A 25 -4.15 8.58 14.87
N ALA A 26 -5.39 8.84 14.46
CA ALA A 26 -6.43 9.37 15.32
C ALA A 26 -6.92 8.28 16.29
N PRO A 27 -7.06 8.59 17.60
CA PRO A 27 -7.49 7.61 18.59
C PRO A 27 -8.92 7.14 18.26
N ALA A 28 -9.08 5.84 18.08
CA ALA A 28 -10.29 5.11 17.69
C ALA A 28 -11.51 5.27 18.65
N VAL A 29 -11.46 6.21 19.59
CA VAL A 29 -12.28 6.28 20.79
C VAL A 29 -13.64 6.96 20.56
N LYS A 30 -13.85 7.65 19.43
CA LYS A 30 -15.11 8.36 19.17
C LYS A 30 -16.21 7.55 18.46
N PHE A 31 -15.91 6.35 17.96
CA PHE A 31 -16.90 5.47 17.31
C PHE A 31 -17.56 4.46 18.27
N MET A 32 -17.05 4.32 19.50
CA MET A 32 -17.59 3.36 20.47
C MET A 32 -18.90 3.78 21.17
N ARG A 33 -19.45 4.98 20.91
CA ARG A 33 -20.64 5.48 21.62
C ARG A 33 -22.00 5.17 20.98
N TYR A 34 -22.04 4.64 19.76
CA TYR A 34 -23.31 4.28 19.09
C TYR A 34 -23.56 2.78 18.96
N ALA A 35 -22.59 1.95 19.35
CA ALA A 35 -22.73 0.51 19.35
C ALA A 35 -23.14 0.00 20.73
N GLY A 36 -24.39 0.27 21.11
CA GLY A 36 -25.01 -0.43 22.23
C GLY A 36 -25.06 -1.93 21.94
N ALA A 37 -24.31 -2.71 22.71
CA ALA A 37 -24.56 -4.12 23.01
C ALA A 37 -24.72 -5.13 21.84
N SER A 38 -24.00 -4.97 20.72
CA SER A 38 -23.86 -6.07 19.73
C SER A 38 -22.54 -6.15 18.96
N ILE A 39 -21.56 -5.26 19.20
CA ILE A 39 -20.21 -5.39 18.64
C ILE A 39 -19.35 -6.20 19.60
N VAL A 40 -19.50 -7.52 19.59
CA VAL A 40 -18.45 -8.57 19.73
C VAL A 40 -19.19 -9.89 19.51
N SER A 41 -19.53 -10.19 18.26
CA SER A 41 -19.59 -11.58 17.81
C SER A 41 -18.78 -11.68 16.52
N GLN A 42 -17.49 -11.34 16.60
CA GLN A 42 -16.56 -11.67 15.54
C GLN A 42 -16.42 -13.20 15.56
N SER A 43 -16.91 -13.84 14.50
CA SER A 43 -16.68 -15.25 14.29
C SER A 43 -15.18 -15.47 14.07
N PRO A 44 -14.53 -16.45 14.73
CA PRO A 44 -13.13 -16.81 14.45
C PRO A 44 -12.85 -17.07 12.96
N GLU A 45 -13.87 -17.40 12.18
CA GLU A 45 -13.75 -17.58 10.72
C GLU A 45 -13.58 -16.27 9.96
N GLU A 46 -14.18 -15.16 10.40
CA GLU A 46 -13.96 -13.85 9.79
C GLU A 46 -12.55 -13.32 10.06
N ASP A 47 -12.02 -13.59 11.26
CA ASP A 47 -10.64 -13.21 11.60
C ASP A 47 -9.62 -13.96 10.74
N LYS A 48 -9.81 -15.28 10.55
CA LYS A 48 -8.99 -16.07 9.62
C LYS A 48 -9.09 -15.58 8.18
N GLN A 49 -10.29 -15.22 7.72
CA GLN A 49 -10.47 -14.66 6.37
C GLN A 49 -9.75 -13.32 6.22
N ILE A 50 -9.81 -12.46 7.23
CA ILE A 50 -9.08 -11.18 7.24
C ILE A 50 -7.58 -11.42 7.21
N GLU A 51 -7.07 -12.37 8.00
CA GLU A 51 -5.65 -12.73 8.02
C GLU A 51 -5.17 -13.28 6.67
N GLN A 52 -5.92 -14.20 6.07
CA GLN A 52 -5.63 -14.73 4.73
C GLN A 52 -5.65 -13.64 3.65
N LEU A 53 -6.61 -12.71 3.70
CA LEU A 53 -6.66 -11.59 2.77
C LEU A 53 -5.47 -10.65 2.97
N GLN A 54 -5.06 -10.38 4.22
CA GLN A 54 -3.86 -9.59 4.51
C GLN A 54 -2.59 -10.25 3.98
N GLU A 55 -2.48 -11.58 4.10
CA GLU A 55 -1.37 -12.35 3.53
C GLU A 55 -1.36 -12.27 1.99
N GLN A 56 -2.52 -12.46 1.34
CA GLN A 56 -2.65 -12.33 -0.12
C GLN A 56 -2.24 -10.93 -0.61
N ILE A 57 -2.70 -9.89 0.08
CA ILE A 57 -2.33 -8.50 -0.20
C ILE A 57 -0.81 -8.31 -0.12
N GLY A 58 -0.18 -8.88 0.91
CA GLY A 58 1.28 -8.87 1.05
C GLY A 58 1.99 -9.55 -0.12
N ASN A 59 1.56 -10.76 -0.46
CA ASN A 59 2.14 -11.55 -1.55
C ASN A 59 2.02 -10.86 -2.91
N GLU A 60 0.92 -10.13 -3.15
CA GLU A 60 0.74 -9.37 -4.39
C GLU A 60 1.71 -8.17 -4.49
N MET A 61 1.96 -7.48 -3.37
CA MET A 61 2.96 -6.41 -3.32
C MET A 61 4.38 -6.94 -3.53
N ASP A 62 4.70 -8.11 -2.97
CA ASP A 62 6.01 -8.74 -3.16
C ASP A 62 6.24 -9.10 -4.63
N LYS A 63 5.24 -9.68 -5.29
CA LYS A 63 5.29 -9.93 -6.73
C LYS A 63 5.54 -8.67 -7.55
N ALA A 64 4.87 -7.56 -7.23
CA ALA A 64 5.07 -6.30 -7.93
C ALA A 64 6.52 -5.78 -7.79
N ILE A 65 7.10 -5.90 -6.59
CA ILE A 65 8.51 -5.52 -6.35
C ILE A 65 9.45 -6.48 -7.09
N GLU A 66 9.19 -7.79 -7.06
CA GLU A 66 9.98 -8.80 -7.76
C GLU A 66 9.97 -8.61 -9.29
N GLU A 67 8.83 -8.29 -9.87
CA GLU A 67 8.70 -7.97 -11.30
C GLU A 67 9.56 -6.76 -11.68
N GLU A 68 9.54 -5.71 -10.84
CA GLU A 68 10.39 -4.54 -11.04
C GLU A 68 11.88 -4.90 -10.92
N VAL A 69 12.26 -5.74 -9.95
CA VAL A 69 13.65 -6.24 -9.82
C VAL A 69 14.08 -7.05 -11.04
N LYS A 70 13.20 -7.90 -11.59
CA LYS A 70 13.49 -8.68 -12.81
C LYS A 70 13.67 -7.77 -14.02
N LYS A 71 12.81 -6.76 -14.16
CA LYS A 71 12.90 -5.78 -15.25
C LYS A 71 14.22 -5.00 -15.22
N GLN A 72 14.63 -4.54 -14.04
CA GLN A 72 15.90 -3.85 -13.83
C GLN A 72 17.13 -4.74 -14.05
N SER A 73 16.97 -6.06 -13.89
CA SER A 73 18.03 -7.04 -14.16
C SER A 73 18.15 -7.34 -15.66
N ALA A 74 17.05 -7.30 -16.41
CA ALA A 74 17.03 -7.50 -17.86
C ALA A 74 17.53 -6.26 -18.65
N GLU A 75 17.33 -5.05 -18.13
CA GLU A 75 17.85 -3.80 -18.74
C GLU A 75 19.36 -3.58 -18.53
N ASN A 76 20.01 -4.36 -17.66
CA ASN A 76 21.44 -4.26 -17.34
C ASN A 76 22.32 -5.35 -18.00
N GLU A 77 21.82 -6.08 -19.02
CA GLU A 77 22.72 -6.90 -19.82
C GLU A 77 23.77 -5.99 -20.51
N PRO A 78 25.07 -6.28 -20.36
CA PRO A 78 26.09 -5.52 -21.05
C PRO A 78 25.96 -5.79 -22.55
N ASN A 79 25.66 -4.74 -23.31
CA ASN A 79 25.79 -4.77 -24.77
C ASN A 79 27.29 -4.91 -25.09
N LEU A 80 27.75 -6.16 -25.22
CA LEU A 80 29.09 -6.54 -25.65
C LEU A 80 29.21 -6.31 -27.17
N ASP A 81 29.22 -5.05 -27.59
CA ASP A 81 29.66 -4.67 -28.93
C ASP A 81 30.69 -3.54 -28.84
N SER A 82 31.93 -3.93 -28.53
CA SER A 82 33.17 -3.23 -28.87
C SER A 82 34.35 -4.06 -28.38
N ALA A 83 34.71 -5.11 -29.13
CA ALA A 83 35.99 -5.78 -28.98
C ALA A 83 36.99 -5.18 -29.99
N THR A 84 37.80 -4.23 -29.53
CA THR A 84 39.10 -3.91 -30.15
C THR A 84 40.17 -4.04 -29.07
N GLU A 85 40.99 -5.08 -29.26
CA GLU A 85 42.36 -5.37 -28.81
C GLU A 85 42.97 -4.65 -27.58
N GLY A 86 43.52 -5.48 -26.66
CA GLY A 86 44.82 -5.18 -26.06
C GLY A 86 44.94 -5.28 -24.54
N ALA A 87 45.47 -6.42 -24.09
CA ALA A 87 46.42 -6.60 -22.98
C ALA A 87 46.05 -6.32 -21.50
N GLU A 88 46.50 -7.29 -20.70
CA GLU A 88 46.95 -7.24 -19.29
C GLU A 88 45.91 -7.40 -18.15
N GLN A 89 46.14 -8.50 -17.40
CA GLN A 89 45.53 -8.86 -16.14
C GLN A 89 46.05 -7.97 -15.01
N GLU A 90 45.18 -7.20 -14.36
CA GLU A 90 45.29 -6.86 -12.95
C GLU A 90 43.88 -6.80 -12.35
N GLY A 91 43.74 -7.26 -11.10
CA GLY A 91 42.47 -7.59 -10.44
C GLY A 91 41.38 -6.53 -10.56
N GLN A 92 40.43 -6.77 -11.48
CA GLN A 92 39.23 -5.93 -11.61
C GLN A 92 38.30 -6.19 -10.42
N LYS A 93 38.42 -5.34 -9.40
CA LYS A 93 37.27 -4.99 -8.56
C LYS A 93 36.19 -4.51 -9.53
N ALA A 94 35.05 -5.20 -9.56
CA ALA A 94 33.90 -4.76 -10.36
C ALA A 94 33.66 -3.26 -10.14
N PRO A 95 33.36 -2.48 -11.19
CA PRO A 95 33.19 -1.04 -11.05
C PRO A 95 32.14 -0.74 -9.99
N THR A 96 32.50 0.10 -9.00
CA THR A 96 31.57 0.52 -7.96
C THR A 96 30.36 1.18 -8.63
N PRO A 97 29.13 0.74 -8.34
CA PRO A 97 27.93 1.35 -8.93
C PRO A 97 27.84 2.84 -8.57
N SER A 98 27.48 3.66 -9.55
CA SER A 98 27.26 5.09 -9.34
C SER A 98 26.10 5.34 -8.38
N LYS A 99 26.12 6.48 -7.67
CA LYS A 99 25.02 6.88 -6.78
C LYS A 99 23.70 6.91 -7.55
N GLU A 100 23.71 7.44 -8.77
CA GLU A 100 22.54 7.59 -9.64
C GLU A 100 21.93 6.25 -10.03
N SER A 101 22.77 5.24 -10.33
CA SER A 101 22.30 3.89 -10.64
C SER A 101 21.59 3.24 -9.45
N ILE A 102 22.18 3.34 -8.25
CA ILE A 102 21.58 2.85 -7.02
C ILE A 102 20.26 3.58 -6.74
N VAL A 103 20.24 4.91 -6.85
CA VAL A 103 19.02 5.71 -6.66
C VAL A 103 17.92 5.30 -7.62
N SER A 104 18.24 5.10 -8.91
CA SER A 104 17.28 4.70 -9.93
C SER A 104 16.64 3.34 -9.61
N LYS A 105 17.46 2.35 -9.26
CA LYS A 105 17.02 1.01 -8.84
C LYS A 105 15.99 1.06 -7.72
N TYR A 106 16.31 1.76 -6.63
CA TYR A 106 15.41 1.83 -5.47
C TYR A 106 14.20 2.72 -5.72
N LYS A 107 14.32 3.77 -6.54
CA LYS A 107 13.16 4.55 -6.98
C LYS A 107 12.15 3.67 -7.72
N GLY A 108 12.60 2.83 -8.66
CA GLY A 108 11.71 1.90 -9.37
C GLY A 108 10.96 0.97 -8.40
N ARG A 109 11.66 0.36 -7.44
CA ARG A 109 11.04 -0.52 -6.43
C ARG A 109 10.04 0.20 -5.54
N LEU A 110 10.34 1.43 -5.13
CA LEU A 110 9.42 2.25 -4.33
C LEU A 110 8.17 2.67 -5.14
N GLU A 111 8.32 2.98 -6.43
CA GLU A 111 7.20 3.28 -7.33
C GLU A 111 6.33 2.04 -7.59
N ALA A 112 6.94 0.85 -7.73
CA ALA A 112 6.20 -0.41 -7.84
C ALA A 112 5.37 -0.69 -6.57
N LEU A 113 5.97 -0.52 -5.39
CA LEU A 113 5.28 -0.64 -4.11
C LEU A 113 4.14 0.39 -3.99
N ARG A 114 4.38 1.64 -4.40
CA ARG A 114 3.37 2.70 -4.43
C ARG A 114 2.19 2.30 -5.31
N GLY A 115 2.46 1.86 -6.55
CA GLY A 115 1.43 1.40 -7.49
C GLY A 115 0.59 0.26 -6.94
N ALA A 116 1.24 -0.78 -6.40
CA ALA A 116 0.56 -1.90 -5.77
C ALA A 116 -0.31 -1.44 -4.59
N SER A 117 0.20 -0.55 -3.74
CA SER A 117 -0.54 -0.01 -2.60
C SER A 117 -1.82 0.74 -3.02
N TYR A 118 -1.76 1.60 -4.04
CA TYR A 118 -2.95 2.27 -4.59
C TYR A 118 -3.95 1.28 -5.18
N GLY A 119 -3.47 0.25 -5.89
CA GLY A 119 -4.30 -0.82 -6.42
C GLY A 119 -5.10 -1.53 -5.32
N GLN A 120 -4.43 -1.87 -4.22
CA GLN A 120 -5.04 -2.58 -3.09
C GLN A 120 -6.11 -1.75 -2.38
N ILE A 121 -5.85 -0.47 -2.10
CA ILE A 121 -6.85 0.39 -1.46
C ILE A 121 -8.09 0.55 -2.35
N ASN A 122 -7.90 0.75 -3.66
CA ASN A 122 -9.01 0.84 -4.59
C ASN A 122 -9.78 -0.49 -4.72
N SER A 123 -9.09 -1.62 -4.66
CA SER A 123 -9.71 -2.95 -4.64
C SER A 123 -10.57 -3.13 -3.39
N LEU A 124 -10.04 -2.86 -2.20
CA LEU A 124 -10.80 -2.93 -0.94
C LEU A 124 -12.02 -2.01 -0.95
N LEU A 125 -11.90 -0.80 -1.51
CA LEU A 125 -13.01 0.12 -1.66
C LEU A 125 -14.09 -0.44 -2.61
N GLY A 126 -13.67 -1.05 -3.72
CA GLY A 126 -14.56 -1.71 -4.67
C GLY A 126 -15.29 -2.90 -4.05
N GLN A 127 -14.57 -3.74 -3.30
CA GLN A 127 -15.12 -4.88 -2.57
C GLN A 127 -16.12 -4.42 -1.50
N ALA A 128 -15.78 -3.42 -0.69
CA ALA A 128 -16.69 -2.86 0.31
C ALA A 128 -17.99 -2.33 -0.30
N LYS A 129 -17.88 -1.61 -1.43
CA LYS A 129 -19.04 -1.12 -2.16
C LYS A 129 -19.86 -2.26 -2.75
N GLY A 130 -19.22 -3.27 -3.32
CA GLY A 130 -19.87 -4.45 -3.89
C GLY A 130 -20.64 -5.24 -2.83
N GLU A 131 -20.00 -5.50 -1.68
CA GLU A 131 -20.61 -6.18 -0.54
C GLU A 131 -21.79 -5.38 0.02
N TYR A 132 -21.66 -4.07 0.18
CA TYR A 132 -22.79 -3.24 0.64
C TYR A 132 -23.98 -3.27 -0.33
N LEU A 133 -23.71 -3.24 -1.65
CA LEU A 133 -24.77 -3.23 -2.66
C LEU A 133 -25.40 -4.60 -2.90
N SER A 134 -24.77 -5.70 -2.49
CA SER A 134 -25.34 -7.05 -2.59
C SER A 134 -26.50 -7.27 -1.62
N TYR A 135 -26.55 -6.53 -0.50
CA TYR A 135 -27.68 -6.56 0.42
C TYR A 135 -28.90 -5.82 -0.15
N PRO A 136 -30.13 -6.31 0.11
CA PRO A 136 -31.38 -5.58 -0.16
C PRO A 136 -31.36 -4.18 0.45
N GLN A 137 -32.04 -3.22 -0.18
CA GLN A 137 -31.97 -1.81 0.21
C GLN A 137 -32.43 -1.60 1.68
N GLU A 138 -33.37 -2.40 2.13
CA GLU A 138 -33.96 -2.36 3.46
C GLU A 138 -32.97 -2.83 4.55
N GLN A 139 -32.04 -3.72 4.20
CA GLN A 139 -31.05 -4.29 5.13
C GLN A 139 -29.74 -3.51 5.16
N ARG A 140 -29.51 -2.66 4.17
CA ARG A 140 -28.25 -1.91 4.01
C ARG A 140 -27.88 -1.06 5.22
N GLU A 141 -28.86 -0.41 5.84
CA GLU A 141 -28.63 0.42 7.03
C GLU A 141 -28.17 -0.40 8.25
N GLU A 142 -28.59 -1.67 8.34
CA GLU A 142 -28.24 -2.58 9.42
C GLU A 142 -26.81 -3.13 9.25
N VAL A 143 -26.42 -3.44 8.01
CA VAL A 143 -25.11 -4.06 7.72
C VAL A 143 -23.97 -3.07 7.47
N LYS A 144 -24.27 -1.79 7.17
CA LYS A 144 -23.25 -0.79 6.78
C LYS A 144 -22.09 -0.69 7.77
N TYR A 145 -22.36 -0.78 9.08
CA TYR A 145 -21.33 -0.65 10.10
C TYR A 145 -20.44 -1.88 10.19
N GLN A 146 -21.01 -3.08 10.03
CA GLN A 146 -20.25 -4.33 10.02
C GLN A 146 -19.30 -4.38 8.83
N ILE A 147 -19.80 -4.01 7.64
CA ILE A 147 -19.00 -3.89 6.41
C ILE A 147 -17.89 -2.85 6.62
N ALA A 148 -18.23 -1.66 7.11
CA ALA A 148 -17.25 -0.61 7.40
C ALA A 148 -16.12 -1.09 8.33
N LEU A 149 -16.44 -1.80 9.41
CA LEU A 149 -15.46 -2.33 10.35
C LEU A 149 -14.59 -3.44 9.75
N LYS A 150 -15.18 -4.35 8.97
CA LYS A 150 -14.45 -5.42 8.27
C LYS A 150 -13.39 -4.81 7.35
N TYR A 151 -13.80 -3.91 6.46
CA TYR A 151 -12.87 -3.32 5.50
C TYR A 151 -11.87 -2.36 6.16
N LEU A 152 -12.24 -1.68 7.24
CA LEU A 152 -11.30 -0.91 8.07
C LEU A 152 -10.13 -1.80 8.57
N ARG A 153 -10.42 -3.01 9.05
CA ARG A 153 -9.38 -3.96 9.49
C ARG A 153 -8.50 -4.43 8.34
N LEU A 154 -9.09 -4.74 7.19
CA LEU A 154 -8.35 -5.11 5.98
C LEU A 154 -7.43 -3.98 5.52
N ALA A 155 -7.93 -2.75 5.49
CA ALA A 155 -7.16 -1.57 5.10
C ALA A 155 -5.98 -1.30 6.05
N ARG A 156 -6.15 -1.47 7.37
CA ARG A 156 -5.05 -1.37 8.34
C ARG A 156 -3.96 -2.42 8.12
N GLY A 157 -4.36 -3.67 7.86
CA GLY A 157 -3.40 -4.74 7.55
C GLY A 157 -2.63 -4.45 6.26
N ALA A 158 -3.34 -4.02 5.22
CA ALA A 158 -2.72 -3.60 3.96
C ALA A 158 -1.73 -2.44 4.18
N GLU A 159 -2.08 -1.45 4.99
CA GLU A 159 -1.17 -0.34 5.28
C GLU A 159 0.07 -0.78 6.07
N SER A 160 -0.10 -1.62 7.08
CA SER A 160 1.02 -2.19 7.83
C SER A 160 1.95 -2.99 6.91
N ALA A 161 1.39 -3.72 5.94
CA ALA A 161 2.14 -4.48 4.95
C ALA A 161 2.94 -3.56 4.01
N VAL A 162 2.39 -2.41 3.63
CA VAL A 162 3.08 -1.37 2.84
C VAL A 162 4.18 -0.72 3.66
N ASP A 163 3.89 -0.31 4.91
CA ASP A 163 4.86 0.30 5.83
C ASP A 163 6.07 -0.63 6.03
N ALA A 164 5.83 -1.92 6.25
CA ALA A 164 6.89 -2.92 6.43
C ALA A 164 7.77 -3.04 5.18
N ARG A 165 7.17 -3.16 3.99
CA ARG A 165 7.90 -3.27 2.71
C ARG A 165 8.65 -1.99 2.36
N PHE A 166 8.04 -0.84 2.60
CA PHE A 166 8.69 0.46 2.40
C PHE A 166 9.95 0.55 3.27
N ASN A 167 9.84 0.20 4.55
CA ASN A 167 10.98 0.22 5.46
C ASN A 167 12.07 -0.78 5.07
N ALA A 168 11.71 -1.96 4.57
CA ALA A 168 12.66 -2.94 4.04
C ALA A 168 13.41 -2.38 2.82
N VAL A 169 12.69 -1.89 1.80
CA VAL A 169 13.29 -1.29 0.59
C VAL A 169 14.16 -0.09 0.93
N ALA A 170 13.71 0.79 1.83
CA ALA A 170 14.49 1.95 2.28
C ALA A 170 15.75 1.54 3.06
N GLY A 171 15.68 0.48 3.86
CA GLY A 171 16.82 -0.08 4.59
C GLY A 171 17.86 -0.68 3.64
N GLU A 172 17.41 -1.42 2.63
CA GLU A 172 18.28 -1.93 1.57
C GLU A 172 18.94 -0.80 0.78
N PHE A 173 18.18 0.25 0.45
CA PHE A 173 18.69 1.44 -0.24
C PHE A 173 19.81 2.11 0.55
N GLU A 174 19.59 2.33 1.84
CA GLU A 174 20.58 2.90 2.74
C GLU A 174 21.84 2.03 2.85
N ALA A 175 21.66 0.71 3.00
CA ALA A 175 22.77 -0.24 3.10
C ALA A 175 23.61 -0.27 1.82
N GLU A 176 22.98 -0.26 0.64
CA GLU A 176 23.69 -0.28 -0.64
C GLU A 176 24.46 1.03 -0.89
N LEU A 177 23.89 2.18 -0.53
CA LEU A 177 24.62 3.46 -0.59
C LEU A 177 25.84 3.46 0.33
N LYS A 178 25.68 3.07 1.61
CA LYS A 178 26.79 3.03 2.58
C LYS A 178 27.90 2.07 2.14
N ARG A 179 27.55 0.88 1.66
CA ARG A 179 28.50 -0.13 1.18
C ARG A 179 29.37 0.40 0.03
N ASN A 180 28.83 1.30 -0.78
CA ASN A 180 29.51 1.90 -1.93
C ASN A 180 30.09 3.29 -1.64
N GLY A 181 30.11 3.74 -0.37
CA GLY A 181 30.71 5.02 0.03
C GLY A 181 29.89 6.26 -0.31
N HIS A 182 28.60 6.10 -0.62
CA HIS A 182 27.71 7.19 -0.98
C HIS A 182 26.94 7.74 0.23
N ALA A 183 26.60 9.03 0.19
CA ALA A 183 25.71 9.66 1.18
C ALA A 183 24.26 9.15 1.09
N THR A 184 23.57 9.11 2.23
CA THR A 184 22.22 8.51 2.39
C THR A 184 21.09 9.54 2.49
N ASP A 185 21.37 10.81 2.23
CA ASP A 185 20.42 11.94 2.26
C ASP A 185 19.14 11.68 1.44
N VAL A 186 19.30 10.96 0.33
CA VAL A 186 18.20 10.57 -0.56
C VAL A 186 17.21 9.59 0.10
N VAL A 187 17.66 8.77 1.05
CA VAL A 187 16.80 7.82 1.78
C VAL A 187 15.87 8.57 2.73
N ASP A 188 16.39 9.57 3.44
CA ASP A 188 15.60 10.40 4.36
C ASP A 188 14.54 11.21 3.61
N LYS A 189 14.90 11.69 2.41
CA LYS A 189 13.95 12.32 1.50
C LYS A 189 12.84 11.35 1.07
N ALA A 190 13.20 10.12 0.69
CA ALA A 190 12.21 9.10 0.34
C ALA A 190 11.27 8.78 1.52
N ARG A 191 11.79 8.65 2.75
CA ARG A 191 10.98 8.46 3.96
C ARG A 191 10.02 9.62 4.22
N SER A 192 10.48 10.85 4.00
CA SER A 192 9.66 12.05 4.19
C SER A 192 8.56 12.15 3.14
N GLN A 193 8.88 11.87 1.87
CA GLN A 193 7.91 11.81 0.78
C GLN A 193 6.86 10.74 1.03
N TYR A 194 7.26 9.55 1.44
CA TYR A 194 6.34 8.47 1.78
C TYR A 194 5.30 8.87 2.85
N LYS A 195 5.75 9.54 3.92
CA LYS A 195 4.86 10.03 4.98
C LYS A 195 3.89 11.11 4.47
N ALA A 196 4.37 11.99 3.59
CA ALA A 196 3.52 13.01 2.96
C ALA A 196 2.46 12.37 2.06
N GLU A 197 2.87 11.44 1.19
CA GLU A 197 1.96 10.71 0.29
C GLU A 197 0.91 9.90 1.05
N LYS A 198 1.30 9.24 2.15
CA LYS A 198 0.35 8.55 3.05
C LYS A 198 -0.72 9.48 3.57
N ARG A 199 -0.34 10.70 3.99
CA ARG A 199 -1.28 11.73 4.47
C ARG A 199 -2.16 12.26 3.35
N GLU A 200 -1.58 12.63 2.21
CA GLU A 200 -2.34 13.13 1.05
C GLU A 200 -3.35 12.11 0.55
N ARG A 201 -2.96 10.84 0.49
CA ARG A 201 -3.84 9.73 0.12
C ARG A 201 -4.99 9.60 1.11
N MET A 202 -4.71 9.64 2.41
CA MET A 202 -5.75 9.65 3.43
C MET A 202 -6.72 10.83 3.25
N GLU A 203 -6.21 12.04 3.06
CA GLU A 203 -7.02 13.25 2.84
C GLU A 203 -7.89 13.15 1.58
N TYR A 204 -7.31 12.71 0.46
CA TYR A 204 -8.02 12.49 -0.80
C TYR A 204 -9.25 11.61 -0.60
N TYR A 205 -9.09 10.53 0.12
CA TYR A 205 -10.16 9.59 0.28
C TYR A 205 -11.16 9.97 1.38
N ILE A 206 -10.73 10.65 2.45
CA ILE A 206 -11.64 11.30 3.41
C ILE A 206 -12.54 12.29 2.66
N SER A 207 -11.98 13.08 1.73
CA SER A 207 -12.76 14.03 0.93
C SER A 207 -13.79 13.35 0.03
N LYS A 208 -13.52 12.12 -0.43
CA LYS A 208 -14.46 11.30 -1.21
C LYS A 208 -15.54 10.63 -0.36
N ALA A 209 -15.35 10.61 0.95
CA ALA A 209 -16.28 10.01 1.91
C ALA A 209 -17.23 11.01 2.56
N MET A 210 -16.93 12.30 2.48
CA MET A 210 -17.79 13.39 2.97
C MET A 210 -18.71 13.90 1.86
#